data_AF-A0A955UVE2-F1
#
_entry.id   AF-A0A955UVE2-F1
#
_cell.length_a   1.000
_cell.length_b   1.000
_cell.length_c   1.000
_cell.angle_alpha   90.00
_cell.angle_beta   90.00
_cell.angle_gamma   90.00
#
_symmetry.space_group_name_H-M   'P 1'
#
loop_
_entity.id
_entity.type
_entity.pdbx_description
1 polymer ?
#
loop_
_entity_poly.entity_id
_entity_poly.type
_entity_poly.pdbx_seq_one_letter_code
_entity_poly.pdbx_strand_id
1 'polypeptide(L)' 'MDTEAKEARIKATVEFTVSGSGLEDALAEYDELTVAGMLRELLDKSIACDNIVVEVVSGPNTLEDYDAIAE' A
#
# COMPACT_ATOMS: atom_id res chain seq x y z
N MET A 1 -26.63 26.94 -1.34
CA MET A 1 -25.97 26.33 -2.51
C MET A 1 -25.39 25.04 -2.00
N ASP A 2 -26.10 23.93 -2.20
CA ASP A 2 -25.55 22.59 -1.98
C ASP A 2 -24.41 22.41 -2.98
N THR A 3 -23.19 22.49 -2.46
CA THR A 3 -22.04 22.04 -3.23
C THR A 3 -22.13 20.52 -3.21
N GLU A 4 -22.73 19.91 -4.25
CA GLU A 4 -22.61 18.46 -4.47
C GLU A 4 -21.13 18.09 -4.30
N ALA A 5 -20.84 17.20 -3.35
CA ALA A 5 -19.49 16.69 -3.15
C ALA A 5 -19.07 16.02 -4.45
N LYS A 6 -18.12 16.62 -5.17
CA LYS A 6 -17.62 16.08 -6.44
C LYS A 6 -16.85 14.80 -6.13
N GLU A 7 -17.46 13.65 -6.42
CA GLU A 7 -16.78 12.37 -6.37
C GLU A 7 -15.89 12.21 -7.62
N ALA A 8 -14.61 11.87 -7.40
CA ALA A 8 -13.65 11.61 -8.47
C ALA A 8 -13.08 10.20 -8.33
N ARG A 9 -13.32 9.36 -9.33
CA ARG A 9 -12.75 8.01 -9.38
C ARG A 9 -11.43 8.01 -10.12
N ILE A 10 -10.35 7.71 -9.42
CA ILE A 10 -9.00 7.61 -9.99
C ILE A 10 -8.59 6.14 -10.00
N LYS A 11 -8.23 5.62 -11.18
CA LYS A 11 -7.60 4.29 -11.32
C LYS A 11 -6.17 4.51 -11.78
N ALA A 12 -5.21 3.97 -11.05
CA ALA A 12 -3.79 4.07 -11.34
C ALA A 12 -3.10 2.73 -11.14
N THR A 13 -2.04 2.48 -11.91
CA THR A 13 -1.05 1.43 -11.66
C THR A 13 0.20 2.14 -11.16
N VAL A 14 0.70 1.74 -9.98
CA VAL A 14 1.83 2.39 -9.33
C VAL A 14 2.95 1.36 -9.18
N GLU A 15 4.14 1.71 -9.66
CA GLU A 15 5.36 0.94 -9.48
C GLU A 15 6.38 1.86 -8.79
N PHE A 16 6.95 1.39 -7.69
CA PHE A 16 7.90 2.16 -6.89
C PHE A 16 8.86 1.20 -6.20
N THR A 17 10.03 1.72 -5.82
CA THR A 17 11.02 0.97 -5.03
C THR A 17 11.03 1.52 -3.62
N VAL A 18 10.97 0.62 -2.63
CA VAL A 18 11.17 0.96 -1.22
C VAL A 18 12.58 0.54 -0.83
N SER A 19 13.31 1.39 -0.12
CA SER A 19 14.61 1.04 0.44
C SER A 19 14.44 -0.04 1.52
N GLY A 20 15.28 -1.09 1.49
CA GLY A 20 15.09 -2.31 2.28
C GLY A 20 14.78 -2.12 3.76
N SER A 21 15.52 -1.24 4.46
CA SER A 21 15.29 -1.00 5.89
C SER A 21 13.89 -0.46 6.18
N GLY A 22 13.35 0.40 5.30
CA GLY A 22 12.03 1.00 5.50
C GLY A 22 10.87 0.04 5.21
N LEU A 23 11.09 -0.97 4.38
CA LEU A 23 10.06 -1.99 4.09
C LEU A 23 10.03 -3.05 5.19
N GLU A 24 11.20 -3.52 5.61
CA GLU A 24 11.35 -4.50 6.69
C GLU A 24 10.77 -3.96 8.00
N ASP A 25 11.15 -2.74 8.40
CA ASP A 25 10.61 -2.08 9.60
C ASP A 25 9.08 -1.95 9.55
N ALA A 26 8.52 -1.57 8.39
CA ALA A 26 7.09 -1.36 8.22
C ALA A 26 6.29 -2.67 8.25
N LEU A 27 6.82 -3.74 7.66
CA LEU A 27 6.18 -5.06 7.67
C LEU A 27 6.31 -5.74 9.04
N ALA A 28 7.45 -5.56 9.71
CA ALA A 28 7.72 -6.15 11.02
C ALA A 28 6.94 -5.47 12.17
N GLU A 29 6.60 -4.18 12.07
CA GLU A 29 5.88 -3.44 13.12
C GLU A 29 4.52 -4.07 13.46
N TYR A 30 3.90 -4.75 12.49
CA TYR A 30 2.52 -5.19 12.60
C TYR A 30 2.31 -6.70 12.50
N ASP A 31 3.36 -7.51 12.32
CA ASP A 31 3.43 -9.00 12.23
C ASP A 31 2.46 -9.67 11.21
N GLU A 32 1.41 -8.97 10.77
CA GLU A 32 0.36 -9.37 9.83
C GLU A 32 0.18 -8.34 8.69
N LEU A 33 1.02 -7.29 8.64
CA LEU A 33 0.89 -6.25 7.62
C LEU A 33 1.44 -6.75 6.28
N THR A 34 0.59 -6.68 5.26
CA THR A 34 0.98 -6.91 3.87
C THR A 34 1.33 -5.59 3.19
N VAL A 35 2.14 -5.63 2.11
CA VAL A 35 2.42 -4.44 1.29
C VAL A 35 1.13 -3.83 0.74
N ALA A 36 0.17 -4.67 0.33
CA ALA A 36 -1.16 -4.21 -0.06
C ALA A 36 -1.90 -3.47 1.08
N GLY A 37 -1.82 -3.99 2.30
CA GLY A 37 -2.40 -3.37 3.49
C GLY A 37 -1.76 -2.03 3.84
N MET A 38 -0.42 -1.96 3.82
CA MET A 38 0.33 -0.73 4.02
C MET A 38 -0.07 0.36 3.01
N LEU A 39 -0.15 0.01 1.73
CA LEU A 39 -0.54 0.93 0.67
C LEU A 39 -1.98 1.43 0.84
N ARG A 40 -2.89 0.56 1.28
CA ARG A 40 -4.27 0.96 1.61
C ARG A 40 -4.29 2.01 2.72
N GLU A 41 -3.57 1.78 3.81
CA GLU A 41 -3.48 2.72 4.94
C GLU A 41 -2.87 4.06 4.52
N LEU A 42 -1.84 4.05 3.67
CA LEU A 42 -1.23 5.28 3.16
C LEU A 42 -2.18 6.09 2.28
N LEU A 43 -2.92 5.41 1.38
CA LEU A 43 -3.89 6.07 0.49
C LEU A 43 -5.07 6.64 1.28
N ASP A 44 -5.57 5.92 2.28
CA ASP A 44 -6.62 6.41 3.18
C ASP A 44 -6.16 7.66 3.94
N LYS A 45 -5.01 7.58 4.63
CA LYS A 45 -4.51 8.69 5.46
C LYS A 45 -4.05 9.91 4.66
N SER A 46 -3.48 9.71 3.47
CA SER A 46 -2.87 10.81 2.71
C SER A 46 -3.83 11.50 1.74
N ILE A 47 -4.79 10.75 1.19
CA ILE A 47 -5.67 11.23 0.11
C ILE A 47 -7.16 11.16 0.52
N ALA A 48 -7.48 10.57 1.68
CA ALA A 48 -8.86 10.33 2.14
C ALA A 48 -9.65 9.53 1.09
N CYS A 49 -9.03 8.44 0.59
CA CYS A 49 -9.65 7.58 -0.41
C CYS A 49 -10.62 6.57 0.22
N ASP A 50 -11.87 6.57 -0.24
CA ASP A 50 -12.84 5.51 0.09
C ASP A 50 -12.75 4.31 -0.85
N ASN A 51 -13.17 3.13 -0.38
CA ASN A 51 -13.26 1.88 -1.17
C ASN A 51 -11.95 1.50 -1.88
N ILE A 52 -10.82 1.65 -1.18
CA ILE A 52 -9.50 1.34 -1.71
C ILE A 52 -9.36 -0.15 -2.02
N VAL A 53 -8.96 -0.45 -3.26
CA VAL A 53 -8.55 -1.78 -3.73
C VAL A 53 -7.08 -1.68 -4.11
N VAL A 54 -6.22 -2.41 -3.39
CA VAL A 54 -4.79 -2.55 -3.70
C VAL A 54 -4.51 -4.02 -3.97
N GLU A 55 -3.75 -4.27 -5.03
CA GLU A 55 -3.28 -5.58 -5.45
C GLU A 55 -1.77 -5.48 -5.74
N VAL A 56 -0.97 -6.35 -5.13
CA VAL A 56 0.44 -6.50 -5.48
C VAL A 56 0.53 -7.41 -6.71
N VAL A 57 0.86 -6.83 -7.85
CA VAL A 57 0.94 -7.56 -9.13
C VAL A 57 2.30 -8.25 -9.31
N SER A 58 3.36 -7.72 -8.69
CA SER A 58 4.72 -8.27 -8.72
C SER A 58 5.54 -7.78 -7.52
N GLY A 59 6.42 -8.63 -6.99
CA GLY A 59 7.25 -8.33 -5.81
C GLY A 59 6.71 -8.96 -4.52
N PRO A 60 7.39 -8.74 -3.38
CA PRO A 60 7.01 -9.33 -2.10
C PRO A 60 5.76 -8.66 -1.54
N ASN A 61 4.85 -9.44 -0.95
CA ASN A 61 3.66 -8.91 -0.29
C ASN A 61 3.71 -9.07 1.24
N THR A 62 4.56 -9.96 1.77
CA THR A 62 4.80 -10.13 3.20
C THR A 62 6.28 -10.00 3.54
N LEU A 63 6.61 -10.02 4.84
CA LEU A 63 7.99 -10.03 5.31
C LEU A 63 8.70 -11.31 4.85
N GLU A 64 8.03 -12.47 4.91
CA GLU A 64 8.58 -13.75 4.47
C GLU A 64 8.88 -13.77 2.97
N ASP A 65 8.01 -13.17 2.15
CA ASP A 65 8.27 -13.01 0.71
C ASP A 65 9.49 -12.14 0.46
N TYR A 66 9.69 -11.10 1.27
CA TYR A 66 10.82 -10.19 1.16
C TYR A 66 12.14 -10.89 1.55
N ASP A 67 12.15 -11.62 2.67
CA ASP A 67 13.30 -12.40 3.13
C ASP A 67 13.72 -13.47 2.11
N ALA A 68 12.75 -14.14 1.47
CA ALA A 68 13.01 -15.15 0.44
C ALA A 68 13.67 -14.60 -0.84
N ILE A 69 13.63 -13.28 -1.07
CA ILE A 69 14.31 -12.62 -2.20
C ILE A 69 15.76 -12.27 -1.85
N ALA A 70 16.09 -12.16 -0.55
CA ALA A 70 17.43 -11.81 -0.08
C ALA A 70 18.38 -13.03 0.04
N GLU A 71 17.85 -14.26 0.00
CA GLU A 71 18.61 -15.53 -0.12
C GLU A 71 19.01 -15.87 -1.56
#